data_AF-A0A0A7S1H7-F1
#
_entry.id   AF-A0A0A7S1H7-F1
#
_cell.length_a   1.000
_cell.length_b   1.000
_cell.length_c   1.000
_cell.angle_alpha   90.00
_cell.angle_beta   90.00
_cell.angle_gamma   90.00
#
_symmetry.space_group_name_H-M   'P 1'
#
loop_
_entity.id
_entity.type
_entity.pdbx_description
1 polymer ?
#
loop_
_entity_poly.entity_id
_entity_poly.type
_entity_poly.pdbx_seq_one_letter_code
_entity_poly.pdbx_strand_id
1 'polypeptide(L)'
;MGNIPKKIHYVWIGESPKSEFILKCIESWKKHLPDFEIKEWGNDSLLKIENRYAIEAYNNKKWAFVSDYIRLYALFHEGGIYLDTDVEITNKFDEFLNLDFFTCNEKHNNSCLPVTSAVMGAKKGNRIIKDILNIYDGLEFKINDKFDLTPNTVRITEYFKTTFNILPPYFPSTQIQLVENSIIFPSSHFCNSEINKNNYAIHHFMGSWLPDYDRRDKFSIFNKFVLTRFKIRRDTKNYGLKEKERILLKFKVSSKKVFALILRK
;
A
#
# COMPACT_ATOMS: atom_id res chain seq x y z
N MET A 1 13.36 -26.17 -9.75
CA MET A 1 12.48 -25.37 -8.87
C MET A 1 12.83 -23.92 -9.11
N GLY A 2 11.84 -23.04 -9.28
CA GLY A 2 12.08 -21.61 -9.49
C GLY A 2 12.77 -20.95 -8.29
N ASN A 3 13.46 -19.83 -8.53
CA ASN A 3 14.17 -19.08 -7.49
C ASN A 3 13.18 -18.39 -6.51
N ILE A 4 11.98 -18.03 -6.97
CA ILE A 4 10.90 -17.49 -6.13
C ILE A 4 10.00 -18.63 -5.64
N PRO A 5 9.87 -18.84 -4.31
CA PRO A 5 8.94 -19.81 -3.74
C PRO A 5 7.49 -19.57 -4.14
N LYS A 6 6.70 -20.64 -4.28
CA LYS A 6 5.24 -20.57 -4.49
C LYS A 6 4.51 -20.20 -3.20
N LYS A 7 4.74 -18.98 -2.72
CA LYS A 7 4.13 -18.39 -1.52
C LYS A 7 3.56 -17.02 -1.83
N ILE A 8 2.36 -16.75 -1.34
CA ILE A 8 1.73 -15.44 -1.38
C ILE A 8 1.73 -14.88 0.04
N HIS A 9 2.25 -13.67 0.21
CA HIS A 9 2.25 -12.93 1.46
C HIS A 9 1.33 -11.73 1.34
N TYR A 10 0.52 -11.48 2.37
CA TYR A 10 -0.23 -10.25 2.51
C TYR A 10 -0.38 -9.88 3.98
N VAL A 11 -0.69 -8.62 4.26
CA VAL A 11 -0.78 -8.10 5.63
C VAL A 11 -2.24 -7.78 5.98
N TRP A 12 -2.68 -8.21 7.15
CA TRP A 12 -3.98 -7.82 7.71
C TRP A 12 -3.87 -7.58 9.22
N ILE A 13 -3.67 -6.32 9.59
CA ILE A 13 -3.40 -5.88 10.97
C ILE A 13 -4.62 -5.15 11.54
N GLY A 14 -4.81 -5.26 12.86
CA GLY A 14 -5.96 -4.73 13.58
C GLY A 14 -7.10 -5.74 13.68
N GLU A 15 -8.27 -5.27 14.12
CA GLU A 15 -9.43 -6.12 14.43
C GLU A 15 -10.57 -5.96 13.42
N SER A 16 -10.39 -5.11 12.40
CA SER A 16 -11.43 -4.86 11.41
C SER A 16 -11.63 -6.08 10.51
N PRO A 17 -12.89 -6.45 10.20
CA PRO A 17 -13.16 -7.51 9.25
C PRO A 17 -12.69 -7.11 7.84
N LYS A 18 -12.22 -8.09 7.06
CA LYS A 18 -11.93 -7.89 5.64
C LYS A 18 -13.22 -7.52 4.90
N SER A 19 -13.15 -6.52 4.03
CA SER A 19 -14.30 -6.12 3.22
C SER A 19 -14.61 -7.19 2.17
N GLU A 20 -15.84 -7.22 1.66
CA GLU A 20 -16.23 -8.12 0.57
C GLU A 20 -15.31 -7.97 -0.66
N PHE A 21 -14.88 -6.74 -0.95
CA PHE A 21 -13.96 -6.47 -2.05
C PHE A 21 -12.58 -7.11 -1.84
N ILE A 22 -12.02 -6.99 -0.63
CA ILE A 22 -10.74 -7.63 -0.27
C ILE A 22 -10.87 -9.16 -0.35
N LEU A 23 -11.99 -9.70 0.12
CA LEU A 23 -12.25 -11.14 0.00
C LEU A 23 -12.30 -11.58 -1.46
N LYS A 24 -12.95 -10.80 -2.36
CA LYS A 24 -12.93 -11.07 -3.81
C LYS A 24 -11.51 -11.05 -4.40
N CYS A 25 -10.66 -10.12 -3.96
CA CYS A 25 -9.26 -10.09 -4.36
C CYS A 25 -8.54 -11.38 -3.91
N ILE A 26 -8.67 -11.76 -2.64
CA ILE A 26 -8.06 -13.00 -2.11
C ILE A 26 -8.56 -14.26 -2.84
N GLU A 27 -9.86 -14.32 -3.18
CA GLU A 27 -10.41 -15.44 -3.95
C GLU A 27 -9.84 -15.50 -5.38
N SER A 28 -9.53 -14.35 -6.00
CA SER A 28 -8.83 -14.33 -7.29
C SER A 28 -7.44 -14.97 -7.19
N TRP A 29 -6.74 -14.80 -6.06
CA TRP A 29 -5.42 -15.40 -5.83
C TRP A 29 -5.55 -16.92 -5.79
N LYS A 30 -6.49 -17.44 -5.01
CA LYS A 30 -6.75 -18.89 -4.91
C LYS A 30 -7.15 -19.50 -6.25
N LYS A 31 -7.95 -18.77 -7.05
CA LYS A 31 -8.40 -19.21 -8.36
C LYS A 31 -7.25 -19.34 -9.37
N HIS A 32 -6.38 -18.34 -9.42
CA HIS A 32 -5.33 -18.25 -10.45
C HIS A 32 -3.99 -18.87 -10.01
N LEU A 33 -3.75 -19.00 -8.70
CA LEU A 33 -2.53 -19.53 -8.09
C LEU A 33 -2.86 -20.64 -7.06
N PRO A 34 -3.57 -21.71 -7.46
CA PRO A 34 -4.15 -22.70 -6.54
C PRO A 34 -3.11 -23.54 -5.79
N ASP A 35 -1.88 -23.59 -6.29
CA ASP A 35 -0.76 -24.34 -5.72
C ASP A 35 0.19 -23.46 -4.88
N PHE A 36 -0.14 -22.18 -4.68
CA PHE A 36 0.62 -21.27 -3.82
C PHE A 36 0.13 -21.34 -2.38
N GLU A 37 1.06 -21.41 -1.43
CA GLU A 37 0.77 -21.22 -0.01
C GLU A 37 0.37 -19.76 0.22
N ILE A 38 -0.83 -19.50 0.74
CA ILE A 38 -1.25 -18.14 1.11
C ILE A 38 -1.00 -17.93 2.60
N LYS A 39 -0.15 -16.95 2.92
CA LYS A 39 0.21 -16.59 4.29
C LYS A 39 -0.23 -15.17 4.63
N GLU A 40 -1.18 -15.09 5.56
CA GLU A 40 -1.59 -13.83 6.19
C GLU A 40 -0.61 -13.45 7.31
N TRP A 41 -0.10 -12.22 7.26
CA TRP A 41 0.67 -11.61 8.33
C TRP A 41 -0.24 -10.71 9.16
N GLY A 42 -0.70 -11.24 10.30
CA GLY A 42 -1.63 -10.58 11.22
C GLY A 42 -0.99 -10.09 12.53
N ASN A 43 -1.84 -9.74 13.51
CA ASN A 43 -1.38 -9.19 14.80
C ASN A 43 -0.38 -10.13 15.51
N ASP A 44 -0.60 -11.44 15.47
CA ASP A 44 0.31 -12.44 16.06
C ASP A 44 1.68 -12.50 15.36
N SER A 45 1.72 -12.16 14.07
CA SER A 45 2.97 -12.09 13.32
C SER A 45 3.79 -10.88 13.74
N LEU A 46 3.12 -9.75 14.02
CA LEU A 46 3.76 -8.53 14.49
C LEU A 46 4.41 -8.71 15.87
N LEU A 47 3.87 -9.56 16.75
CA LEU A 47 4.48 -9.88 18.05
C LEU A 47 5.88 -10.49 17.93
N LYS A 48 6.23 -11.05 16.77
CA LYS A 48 7.53 -11.67 16.48
C LYS A 48 8.48 -10.72 15.74
N ILE A 49 8.04 -9.50 15.48
CA ILE A 49 8.80 -8.50 14.72
C ILE A 49 9.38 -7.48 15.69
N GLU A 50 10.71 -7.46 15.76
CA GLU A 50 11.47 -6.53 16.57
C GLU A 50 11.95 -5.35 15.71
N ASN A 51 11.01 -4.53 15.24
CA ASN A 51 11.33 -3.31 14.49
C ASN A 51 10.59 -2.09 15.05
N ARG A 52 11.36 -1.08 15.44
CA ARG A 52 10.84 0.14 16.08
C ARG A 52 9.81 0.87 15.23
N TYR A 53 10.08 1.07 13.95
CA TYR A 53 9.17 1.73 13.01
C TYR A 53 7.81 1.00 12.94
N ALA A 54 7.84 -0.32 12.75
CA ALA A 54 6.63 -1.13 12.64
C ALA A 54 5.80 -1.13 13.94
N ILE A 55 6.47 -1.27 15.10
CA ILE A 55 5.83 -1.25 16.43
C ILE A 55 5.21 0.11 16.71
N GLU A 56 5.92 1.21 16.44
CA GLU A 56 5.41 2.56 16.63
C GLU A 56 4.23 2.86 15.70
N ALA A 57 4.29 2.43 14.43
CA ALA A 57 3.17 2.54 13.49
C ALA A 57 1.94 1.78 14.01
N TYR A 58 2.13 0.56 14.51
CA TYR A 58 1.06 -0.25 15.10
C TYR A 58 0.42 0.43 16.31
N ASN A 59 1.24 0.86 17.27
CA ASN A 59 0.77 1.54 18.49
C ASN A 59 -0.02 2.81 18.20
N ASN A 60 0.25 3.48 17.07
CA ASN A 60 -0.45 4.67 16.62
C ASN A 60 -1.58 4.39 15.60
N LYS A 61 -1.95 3.11 15.42
CA LYS A 61 -3.03 2.65 14.53
C LYS A 61 -2.81 3.02 13.06
N LYS A 62 -1.56 2.96 12.59
CA LYS A 62 -1.11 3.32 11.24
C LYS A 62 -0.80 2.07 10.42
N TRP A 63 -1.84 1.28 10.16
CA TRP A 63 -1.76 -0.08 9.59
C TRP A 63 -1.00 -0.16 8.25
N ALA A 64 -1.20 0.79 7.35
CA ALA A 64 -0.47 0.84 6.07
C ALA A 64 1.05 0.90 6.26
N PHE A 65 1.52 1.62 7.29
CA PHE A 65 2.94 1.74 7.59
C PHE A 65 3.49 0.52 8.33
N VAL A 66 2.63 -0.24 9.02
CA VAL A 66 2.99 -1.58 9.52
C VAL A 66 3.22 -2.53 8.34
N SER A 67 2.31 -2.54 7.35
CA SER A 67 2.45 -3.38 6.15
C SER A 67 3.67 -3.02 5.29
N ASP A 68 4.10 -1.76 5.32
CA ASP A 68 5.30 -1.30 4.61
C ASP A 68 6.57 -2.04 5.07
N TYR A 69 6.70 -2.31 6.36
CA TYR A 69 7.81 -3.11 6.89
C TYR A 69 7.58 -4.61 6.69
N ILE A 70 6.41 -5.12 7.09
CA ILE A 70 6.13 -6.56 7.09
C ILE A 70 6.27 -7.18 5.69
N ARG A 71 5.88 -6.46 4.63
CA ARG A 71 6.01 -6.98 3.26
C ARG A 71 7.45 -7.29 2.88
N LEU A 72 8.37 -6.42 3.28
CA LEU A 72 9.80 -6.55 3.00
C LEU A 72 10.40 -7.64 3.89
N TYR A 73 9.99 -7.70 5.16
CA TYR A 73 10.37 -8.75 6.09
C TYR A 73 9.98 -10.14 5.56
N ALA A 74 8.72 -10.30 5.13
CA ALA A 74 8.21 -11.55 4.58
C ALA A 74 9.01 -12.00 3.36
N LEU A 75 9.17 -11.11 2.37
CA LEU A 75 9.92 -11.41 1.15
C LEU A 75 11.40 -11.73 1.43
N PHE A 76 12.04 -11.03 2.37
CA PHE A 76 13.44 -11.30 2.70
C PHE A 76 13.62 -12.66 3.35
N HIS A 77 12.82 -12.99 4.37
CA HIS A 77 12.99 -14.19 5.17
C HIS A 77 12.39 -15.46 4.53
N GLU A 78 11.33 -15.32 3.74
CA GLU A 78 10.58 -16.44 3.18
C GLU A 78 10.63 -16.51 1.66
N GLY A 79 11.02 -15.42 0.98
CA GLY A 79 10.84 -15.29 -0.47
C GLY A 79 9.37 -15.18 -0.84
N GLY A 80 9.03 -15.46 -2.09
CA GLY A 80 7.64 -15.55 -2.56
C GLY A 80 7.17 -14.28 -3.24
N ILE A 81 5.86 -14.07 -3.22
CA ILE A 81 5.18 -12.93 -3.84
C ILE A 81 4.38 -12.22 -2.76
N TYR A 82 4.61 -10.93 -2.60
CA TYR A 82 3.79 -10.07 -1.77
C TYR A 82 2.68 -9.44 -2.61
N LEU A 83 1.47 -9.40 -2.06
CA LEU A 83 0.30 -8.74 -2.63
C LEU A 83 -0.34 -7.80 -1.60
N ASP A 84 -0.59 -6.54 -1.98
CA ASP A 84 -1.54 -5.71 -1.25
C ASP A 84 -2.95 -6.31 -1.37
N THR A 85 -3.77 -6.15 -0.33
CA THR A 85 -5.08 -6.84 -0.22
C THR A 85 -6.11 -6.43 -1.26
N ASP A 86 -5.88 -5.32 -1.95
CA ASP A 86 -6.68 -4.80 -3.04
C ASP A 86 -6.03 -5.02 -4.42
N VAL A 87 -5.13 -6.00 -4.52
CA VAL A 87 -4.64 -6.54 -5.79
C VAL A 87 -5.52 -7.72 -6.21
N GLU A 88 -6.09 -7.63 -7.41
CA GLU A 88 -6.76 -8.74 -8.07
C GLU A 88 -5.76 -9.49 -8.97
N ILE A 89 -5.70 -10.81 -8.88
CA ILE A 89 -4.89 -11.64 -9.78
C ILE A 89 -5.75 -12.09 -10.95
N THR A 90 -5.26 -11.87 -12.16
CA THR A 90 -5.98 -12.14 -13.42
C THR A 90 -5.37 -13.29 -14.21
N ASN A 91 -4.14 -13.72 -13.89
CA ASN A 91 -3.46 -14.80 -14.58
C ASN A 91 -2.39 -15.49 -13.70
N LYS A 92 -1.85 -16.62 -14.17
CA LYS A 92 -0.82 -17.41 -13.49
C LYS A 92 0.54 -16.70 -13.46
N PHE A 93 1.32 -16.95 -12.41
CA PHE A 93 2.63 -16.30 -12.22
C PHE A 93 3.83 -17.21 -12.52
N ASP A 94 3.59 -18.43 -13.04
CA ASP A 94 4.64 -19.45 -13.21
C ASP A 94 5.86 -18.96 -14.01
N GLU A 95 5.67 -18.08 -15.00
CA GLU A 95 6.76 -17.54 -15.82
C GLU A 95 7.73 -16.63 -15.03
N PHE A 96 7.26 -16.01 -13.95
CA PHE A 96 8.07 -15.11 -13.12
C PHE A 96 8.85 -15.87 -12.04
N LEU A 97 8.58 -17.15 -11.80
CA LEU A 97 9.17 -17.90 -10.69
C LEU A 97 10.65 -18.19 -10.86
N ASN A 98 11.18 -18.09 -12.08
CA ASN A 98 12.61 -18.24 -12.35
C ASN A 98 13.41 -16.93 -12.13
N LEU A 99 12.71 -15.83 -11.84
CA LEU A 99 13.36 -14.56 -11.51
C LEU A 99 13.87 -14.56 -10.06
N ASP A 100 14.81 -13.69 -9.77
CA ASP A 100 15.31 -13.39 -8.43
C ASP A 100 14.50 -12.28 -7.75
N PHE A 101 14.00 -11.33 -8.54
CA PHE A 101 13.15 -10.22 -8.11
C PHE A 101 12.26 -9.75 -9.26
N PHE A 102 11.01 -9.42 -8.98
CA PHE A 102 10.18 -8.68 -9.90
C PHE A 102 9.20 -7.72 -9.22
N THR A 103 8.82 -6.69 -9.97
CA THR A 103 7.73 -5.74 -9.68
C THR A 103 7.29 -5.11 -11.01
N CYS A 104 6.45 -4.08 -11.01
CA CYS A 104 6.18 -3.26 -12.18
C CYS A 104 6.18 -1.76 -11.87
N ASN A 105 6.12 -0.93 -12.90
CA ASN A 105 5.85 0.50 -12.71
C ASN A 105 4.46 0.69 -12.07
N GLU A 106 4.35 1.66 -11.17
CA GLU A 106 3.05 2.04 -10.61
C GLU A 106 2.47 3.18 -11.44
N LYS A 107 1.30 2.97 -12.04
CA LYS A 107 0.55 4.00 -12.76
C LYS A 107 -0.81 4.19 -12.10
N HIS A 108 -1.00 5.38 -11.54
CA HIS A 108 -2.24 5.79 -10.91
C HIS A 108 -2.64 7.19 -11.37
N ASN A 109 -3.80 7.30 -12.01
CA ASN A 109 -4.26 8.51 -12.70
C ASN A 109 -3.19 9.01 -13.70
N ASN A 110 -2.79 10.28 -13.60
CA ASN A 110 -1.80 10.91 -14.49
C ASN A 110 -0.38 10.88 -13.91
N SER A 111 -0.11 10.01 -12.91
CA SER A 111 1.20 9.88 -12.28
C SER A 111 1.75 8.47 -12.48
N CYS A 112 3.06 8.40 -12.69
CA CYS A 112 3.81 7.15 -12.80
C CYS A 112 5.00 7.19 -11.84
N LEU A 113 5.20 6.11 -11.10
CA LEU A 113 6.43 5.81 -10.35
C LEU A 113 7.14 4.64 -11.03
N PRO A 114 8.47 4.52 -10.88
CA PRO A 114 9.21 3.47 -11.57
C PRO A 114 8.88 2.08 -11.02
N VAL A 115 8.28 2.00 -9.82
CA VAL A 115 8.08 0.76 -9.06
C VAL A 115 6.81 0.86 -8.22
N THR A 116 6.07 -0.24 -8.12
CA THR A 116 5.02 -0.45 -7.11
C THR A 116 5.50 -1.34 -5.98
N SER A 117 4.92 -1.15 -4.79
CA SER A 117 5.08 -2.04 -3.65
C SER A 117 3.88 -2.98 -3.45
N ALA A 118 2.84 -2.85 -4.28
CA ALA A 118 1.61 -3.61 -4.19
C ALA A 118 1.76 -5.04 -4.72
N VAL A 119 2.66 -5.26 -5.68
CA VAL A 119 3.03 -6.58 -6.19
C VAL A 119 4.55 -6.66 -6.28
N MET A 120 5.15 -7.52 -5.48
CA MET A 120 6.61 -7.75 -5.48
C MET A 120 6.89 -9.24 -5.34
N GLY A 121 7.65 -9.81 -6.26
CA GLY A 121 8.19 -11.16 -6.12
C GLY A 121 9.67 -11.12 -5.80
N ALA A 122 10.15 -12.01 -4.94
CA ALA A 122 11.57 -12.11 -4.63
C ALA A 122 11.97 -13.51 -4.14
N LYS A 123 13.18 -13.94 -4.50
CA LYS A 123 13.78 -15.12 -3.88
C LYS A 123 14.08 -14.84 -2.41
N LYS A 124 14.11 -15.90 -1.59
CA LYS A 124 14.54 -15.79 -0.19
C LYS A 124 15.95 -15.19 -0.13
N GLY A 125 16.16 -14.21 0.76
CA GLY A 125 17.44 -13.53 0.92
C GLY A 125 17.81 -12.59 -0.23
N ASN A 126 16.86 -12.19 -1.09
CA ASN A 126 17.12 -11.28 -2.20
C ASN A 126 17.75 -9.95 -1.73
N ARG A 127 18.81 -9.51 -2.44
CA ARG A 127 19.60 -8.33 -2.07
C ARG A 127 18.82 -7.02 -2.18
N ILE A 128 18.00 -6.84 -3.22
CA ILE A 128 17.16 -5.66 -3.42
C ILE A 128 16.19 -5.51 -2.24
N ILE A 129 15.49 -6.61 -1.88
CA ILE A 129 14.59 -6.60 -0.73
C ILE A 129 15.35 -6.31 0.56
N LYS A 130 16.53 -6.90 0.75
CA LYS A 130 17.37 -6.64 1.93
C LYS A 130 17.74 -5.16 2.07
N ASP A 131 18.22 -4.55 0.98
CA ASP A 131 18.64 -3.15 1.02
C ASP A 131 17.47 -2.22 1.33
N ILE A 132 16.29 -2.50 0.77
CA ILE A 132 15.07 -1.73 1.07
C ILE A 132 14.60 -1.98 2.51
N LEU A 133 14.64 -3.23 3.00
CA LEU A 133 14.28 -3.57 4.37
C LEU A 133 15.18 -2.83 5.37
N ASN A 134 16.49 -2.78 5.11
CA ASN A 134 17.47 -2.10 5.96
C ASN A 134 17.23 -0.59 6.09
N ILE A 135 16.48 0.03 5.16
CA ILE A 135 16.04 1.44 5.31
C ILE A 135 15.28 1.61 6.64
N TYR A 136 14.59 0.58 7.13
CA TYR A 136 13.77 0.63 8.34
C TYR A 136 14.50 0.29 9.64
N ASP A 137 15.76 -0.17 9.61
CA ASP A 137 16.47 -0.64 10.82
C ASP A 137 16.79 0.47 11.83
N GLY A 138 16.86 1.72 11.37
CA GLY A 138 17.08 2.91 12.20
C GLY A 138 15.96 3.94 12.15
N LEU A 139 14.84 3.64 11.50
CA LEU A 139 13.75 4.60 11.36
C LEU A 139 12.86 4.61 12.59
N GLU A 140 12.53 5.83 13.01
CA GLU A 140 11.48 6.10 14.00
C GLU A 140 10.22 6.50 13.24
N PHE A 141 9.11 5.81 13.47
CA PHE A 141 7.83 6.20 12.89
C PHE A 141 7.29 7.45 13.59
N LYS A 142 7.56 7.60 14.89
CA LYS A 142 7.12 8.74 15.69
C LYS A 142 8.32 9.50 16.24
N ILE A 143 8.51 10.72 15.74
CA ILE A 143 9.52 11.67 16.24
C ILE A 143 8.80 12.80 16.95
N ASN A 144 8.92 12.87 18.28
CA ASN A 144 8.11 13.74 19.13
C ASN A 144 6.60 13.53 18.87
N ASP A 145 5.86 14.58 18.53
CA ASP A 145 4.42 14.51 18.20
C ASP A 145 4.13 14.39 16.69
N LYS A 146 5.15 14.09 15.87
CA LYS A 146 5.00 13.94 14.41
C LYS A 146 5.19 12.49 13.98
N PHE A 147 4.42 12.09 12.98
CA PHE A 147 4.52 10.79 12.34
C PHE A 147 5.27 10.89 11.01
N ASP A 148 6.11 9.91 10.73
CA ASP A 148 6.71 9.68 9.42
C ASP A 148 5.67 9.01 8.51
N LEU A 149 4.95 9.83 7.77
CA LEU A 149 3.91 9.39 6.84
C LEU A 149 4.44 9.21 5.41
N THR A 150 5.76 9.03 5.24
CA THR A 150 6.37 8.76 3.94
C THR A 150 5.97 7.37 3.46
N PRO A 151 5.23 7.25 2.34
CA PRO A 151 4.83 5.93 1.83
C PRO A 151 6.04 5.09 1.43
N ASN A 152 5.97 3.77 1.57
CA ASN A 152 7.05 2.88 1.13
C ASN A 152 7.43 3.06 -0.36
N THR A 153 6.48 3.30 -1.26
CA THR A 153 6.75 3.49 -2.69
C THR A 153 7.68 4.66 -2.95
N VAL A 154 7.63 5.70 -2.10
CA VAL A 154 8.57 6.83 -2.17
C VAL A 154 9.98 6.39 -1.74
N ARG A 155 10.10 5.63 -0.66
CA ARG A 155 11.39 5.12 -0.16
C ARG A 155 12.02 4.15 -1.16
N ILE A 156 11.21 3.23 -1.69
CA ILE A 156 11.62 2.27 -2.71
C ILE A 156 12.05 3.01 -3.99
N THR A 157 11.29 4.02 -4.42
CA THR A 157 11.68 4.85 -5.57
C THR A 157 13.03 5.53 -5.36
N GLU A 158 13.30 6.08 -4.17
CA GLU A 158 14.60 6.70 -3.88
C GLU A 158 15.75 5.67 -3.86
N TYR A 159 15.50 4.46 -3.35
CA TYR A 159 16.46 3.35 -3.45
C TYR A 159 16.78 3.01 -4.92
N PHE A 160 15.77 2.88 -5.78
CA PHE A 160 15.98 2.58 -7.20
C PHE A 160 16.68 3.72 -7.95
N LYS A 161 16.40 4.96 -7.58
CA LYS A 161 17.11 6.14 -8.10
C LYS A 161 18.58 6.13 -7.71
N THR A 162 18.91 5.88 -6.45
CA THR A 162 20.29 5.94 -5.94
C THR A 162 21.13 4.72 -6.31
N THR A 163 20.53 3.54 -6.37
CA THR A 163 21.25 2.26 -6.59
C THR A 163 21.32 1.87 -8.06
N PHE A 164 20.26 2.16 -8.83
CA PHE A 164 20.14 1.74 -10.24
C PHE A 164 20.06 2.91 -11.22
N ASN A 165 20.19 4.16 -10.75
CA ASN A 165 20.12 5.37 -11.57
C ASN A 165 18.80 5.49 -12.39
N ILE A 166 17.69 4.99 -11.83
CA ILE A 166 16.37 5.09 -12.46
C ILE A 166 15.78 6.46 -12.13
N LEU A 167 15.86 7.40 -13.08
CA LEU A 167 15.51 8.81 -12.92
C LEU A 167 14.21 9.18 -13.67
N PRO A 168 13.48 10.23 -13.23
CA PRO A 168 12.31 10.73 -13.96
C PRO A 168 12.73 11.38 -15.30
N PRO A 169 11.81 11.48 -16.28
CA PRO A 169 10.41 11.05 -16.24
C PRO A 169 10.23 9.53 -16.31
N TYR A 170 9.27 9.00 -15.55
CA TYR A 170 8.92 7.59 -15.55
C TYR A 170 7.77 7.31 -16.53
N PHE A 171 7.86 6.19 -17.25
CA PHE A 171 6.84 5.79 -18.22
C PHE A 171 6.28 4.42 -17.85
N PRO A 172 4.94 4.24 -17.89
CA PRO A 172 4.31 3.00 -17.46
C PRO A 172 4.54 1.81 -18.41
N SER A 173 5.04 2.07 -19.61
CA SER A 173 5.36 1.05 -20.60
C SER A 173 6.81 0.54 -20.49
N THR A 174 7.60 1.06 -19.57
CA THR A 174 9.04 0.79 -19.51
C THR A 174 9.33 -0.49 -18.75
N GLN A 175 9.93 -1.47 -19.43
CA GLN A 175 10.60 -2.59 -18.77
C GLN A 175 12.04 -2.21 -18.43
N ILE A 176 12.49 -2.53 -17.22
CA ILE A 176 13.85 -2.24 -16.74
C ILE A 176 14.47 -3.53 -16.21
N GLN A 177 15.59 -3.95 -16.82
CA GLN A 177 16.46 -4.96 -16.25
C GLN A 177 17.35 -4.31 -15.19
N LEU A 178 17.35 -4.83 -13.97
CA LEU A 178 18.12 -4.26 -12.85
C LEU A 178 19.50 -4.92 -12.75
N VAL A 179 19.49 -6.24 -12.55
CA VAL A 179 20.62 -7.16 -12.54
C VAL A 179 20.13 -8.49 -13.10
N GLU A 180 20.98 -9.51 -13.18
CA GLU A 180 20.57 -10.84 -13.63
C GLU A 180 19.30 -11.32 -12.89
N ASN A 181 18.32 -11.82 -13.67
CA ASN A 181 17.03 -12.31 -13.18
C ASN A 181 16.21 -11.31 -12.33
N SER A 182 16.48 -10.01 -12.37
CA SER A 182 15.74 -8.99 -11.61
C SER A 182 15.14 -7.94 -12.52
N ILE A 183 13.80 -7.82 -12.57
CA ILE A 183 13.09 -7.05 -13.60
C ILE A 183 12.00 -6.17 -12.98
N ILE A 184 11.93 -4.91 -13.43
CA ILE A 184 10.74 -4.07 -13.30
C ILE A 184 9.97 -4.15 -14.62
N PHE A 185 8.75 -4.68 -14.57
CA PHE A 185 7.88 -4.81 -15.73
C PHE A 185 7.07 -3.51 -16.00
N PRO A 186 6.53 -3.37 -17.22
CA PRO A 186 5.50 -2.36 -17.50
C PRO A 186 4.32 -2.47 -16.54
N SER A 187 3.67 -1.34 -16.24
CA SER A 187 2.51 -1.30 -15.34
C SER A 187 1.36 -2.21 -15.78
N SER A 188 1.29 -2.56 -17.07
CA SER A 188 0.29 -3.49 -17.59
C SER A 188 0.37 -4.90 -16.98
N HIS A 189 1.53 -5.32 -16.47
CA HIS A 189 1.72 -6.67 -15.95
C HIS A 189 1.04 -6.86 -14.60
N PHE A 190 1.29 -5.97 -13.64
CA PHE A 190 0.86 -6.17 -12.25
C PHE A 190 0.14 -4.98 -11.61
N CYS A 191 -0.17 -3.93 -12.38
CA CYS A 191 -0.79 -2.70 -11.85
C CYS A 191 -2.08 -2.33 -12.59
N ASN A 192 -2.08 -2.24 -13.92
CA ASN A 192 -3.24 -1.81 -14.71
C ASN A 192 -3.58 -2.83 -15.79
N SER A 193 -4.86 -3.01 -16.08
CA SER A 193 -5.28 -3.69 -17.30
C SER A 193 -5.27 -2.71 -18.48
N GLU A 194 -4.64 -3.11 -19.59
CA GLU A 194 -4.60 -2.34 -20.84
C GLU A 194 -5.01 -3.25 -21.99
N ILE A 195 -5.78 -2.71 -22.94
CA ILE A 195 -6.26 -3.47 -24.11
C ILE A 195 -5.05 -4.01 -24.89
N ASN A 196 -5.11 -5.29 -25.27
CA ASN A 196 -4.06 -6.01 -26.01
C ASN A 196 -2.70 -6.12 -25.30
N LYS A 197 -2.66 -5.99 -23.97
CA LYS A 197 -1.45 -6.28 -23.18
C LYS A 197 -1.69 -7.41 -22.20
N ASN A 198 -0.64 -8.18 -21.94
CA ASN A 198 -0.68 -9.17 -20.87
C ASN A 198 -0.88 -8.46 -19.53
N ASN A 199 -1.75 -9.04 -18.71
CA ASN A 199 -2.05 -8.61 -17.35
C ASN A 199 -2.14 -9.85 -16.46
N TYR A 200 -1.52 -9.77 -15.30
CA TYR A 200 -1.42 -10.83 -14.30
C TYR A 200 -1.96 -10.36 -12.96
N ALA A 201 -1.88 -9.06 -12.69
CA ALA A 201 -2.51 -8.43 -11.55
C ALA A 201 -3.04 -7.03 -11.88
N ILE A 202 -4.09 -6.61 -11.17
CA ILE A 202 -4.65 -5.26 -11.19
C ILE A 202 -4.62 -4.73 -9.76
N HIS A 203 -3.97 -3.59 -9.56
CA HIS A 203 -3.98 -2.88 -8.28
C HIS A 203 -5.15 -1.88 -8.29
N HIS A 204 -6.10 -2.04 -7.37
CA HIS A 204 -7.34 -1.25 -7.35
C HIS A 204 -7.22 0.08 -6.60
N PHE A 205 -6.08 0.36 -5.95
CA PHE A 205 -5.80 1.62 -5.25
C PHE A 205 -6.93 2.05 -4.30
N MET A 206 -7.51 1.13 -3.53
CA MET A 206 -8.59 1.43 -2.59
C MET A 206 -8.17 2.49 -1.57
N GLY A 207 -6.88 2.49 -1.24
CA GLY A 207 -6.27 3.44 -0.32
C GLY A 207 -6.98 3.49 1.01
N SER A 208 -7.46 2.34 1.52
CA SER A 208 -8.37 2.18 2.68
C SER A 208 -7.90 2.92 3.95
N TRP A 209 -6.59 3.10 4.10
CA TRP A 209 -5.93 3.85 5.16
C TRP A 209 -6.13 5.36 5.12
N LEU A 210 -6.55 5.92 3.98
CA LEU A 210 -6.87 7.34 3.86
C LEU A 210 -8.19 7.65 4.58
N PRO A 211 -8.32 8.85 5.19
CA PRO A 211 -9.59 9.29 5.74
C PRO A 211 -10.69 9.32 4.67
N ASP A 212 -11.91 8.96 5.06
CA ASP A 212 -13.08 8.98 4.16
C ASP A 212 -13.42 10.39 3.65
N TYR A 213 -12.91 11.44 4.33
CA TYR A 213 -13.12 12.83 4.01
C TYR A 213 -11.81 13.64 4.13
N ASP A 214 -11.56 14.53 3.17
CA ASP A 214 -10.59 15.64 3.36
C ASP A 214 -11.31 16.80 4.06
N ARG A 215 -10.94 17.01 5.33
CA ARG A 215 -11.51 18.05 6.19
C ARG A 215 -10.67 19.31 6.11
N ARG A 216 -11.31 20.45 5.80
CA ARG A 216 -10.68 21.77 5.90
C ARG A 216 -11.58 22.74 6.63
N ASP A 217 -11.13 23.20 7.78
CA ASP A 217 -11.79 24.27 8.51
C ASP A 217 -11.63 25.58 7.72
N LYS A 218 -12.72 26.32 7.56
CA LYS A 218 -12.79 27.55 6.76
C LYS A 218 -12.86 28.78 7.63
N PHE A 219 -13.66 28.70 8.69
CA PHE A 219 -13.91 29.82 9.57
C PHE A 219 -14.22 29.31 10.97
N SER A 220 -13.77 30.03 12.00
CA SER A 220 -13.96 29.71 13.41
C SER A 220 -14.52 30.94 14.13
N ILE A 221 -15.59 30.75 14.89
CA ILE A 221 -16.24 31.76 15.72
C ILE A 221 -16.02 31.38 17.18
N PHE A 222 -15.32 32.23 17.93
CA PHE A 222 -14.98 32.06 19.34
C PHE A 222 -14.33 30.70 19.67
N ASN A 223 -13.63 30.07 18.71
CA ASN A 223 -13.09 28.71 18.81
C ASN A 223 -14.10 27.60 19.17
N LYS A 224 -15.40 27.95 19.18
CA LYS A 224 -16.51 27.10 19.62
C LYS A 224 -17.34 26.63 18.43
N PHE A 225 -17.55 27.48 17.42
CA PHE A 225 -18.29 27.13 16.21
C PHE A 225 -17.37 27.20 15.00
N VAL A 226 -17.26 26.12 14.25
CA VAL A 226 -16.34 26.03 13.11
C VAL A 226 -17.10 25.63 11.87
N LEU A 227 -17.03 26.47 10.84
CA LEU A 227 -17.50 26.10 9.51
C LEU A 227 -16.41 25.28 8.82
N THR A 228 -16.72 24.02 8.56
CA THR A 228 -15.78 23.05 8.00
C THR A 228 -16.28 22.55 6.66
N ARG A 229 -15.38 22.48 5.69
CA ARG A 229 -15.63 21.83 4.40
C ARG A 229 -15.09 20.40 4.45
N PHE A 230 -15.94 19.44 4.14
CA PHE A 230 -15.58 18.05 3.88
C PHE A 230 -15.62 17.79 2.37
N LYS A 231 -14.50 17.32 1.82
CA LYS A 231 -14.45 16.72 0.48
C LYS A 231 -14.54 15.20 0.63
N ILE A 232 -15.64 14.62 0.16
CA ILE A 232 -15.92 13.19 0.28
C ILE A 232 -14.93 12.41 -0.60
N ARG A 233 -14.25 11.43 0.01
CA ARG A 233 -13.44 10.42 -0.69
C ARG A 233 -14.16 9.08 -0.73
N ARG A 234 -14.83 8.69 0.36
CA ARG A 234 -15.71 7.51 0.44
C ARG A 234 -16.99 7.90 1.18
N ASP A 235 -18.14 7.42 0.73
CA ASP A 235 -19.43 7.80 1.32
C ASP A 235 -19.82 6.87 2.49
N THR A 236 -19.07 6.95 3.58
CA THR A 236 -19.27 6.11 4.78
C THR A 236 -20.16 6.78 5.83
N LYS A 237 -20.67 7.99 5.55
CA LYS A 237 -21.38 8.88 6.48
C LYS A 237 -20.59 9.27 7.75
N ASN A 238 -19.33 8.85 7.89
CA ASN A 238 -18.49 9.13 9.06
C ASN A 238 -17.54 10.32 8.81
N TYR A 239 -17.91 11.50 9.30
CA TYR A 239 -17.16 12.75 9.07
C TYR A 239 -15.84 12.87 9.88
N GLY A 240 -15.42 11.85 10.63
CA GLY A 240 -14.17 11.88 11.39
C GLY A 240 -14.12 13.02 12.42
N LEU A 241 -15.23 13.26 13.12
CA LEU A 241 -15.31 14.27 14.17
C LEU A 241 -14.45 13.87 15.38
N LYS A 242 -13.85 14.86 16.06
CA LYS A 242 -13.18 14.63 17.35
C LYS A 242 -14.22 14.37 18.45
N GLU A 243 -13.84 13.74 19.56
CA GLU A 243 -14.76 13.38 20.66
C GLU A 243 -15.60 14.56 21.18
N LYS A 244 -15.05 15.78 21.17
CA LYS A 244 -15.72 17.00 21.61
C LYS A 244 -16.39 17.79 20.48
N GLU A 245 -16.50 17.21 19.30
CA GLU A 245 -17.11 17.85 18.13
C GLU A 245 -18.47 17.25 17.81
N ARG A 246 -19.45 18.12 17.50
CA ARG A 246 -20.74 17.69 16.94
C ARG A 246 -21.12 18.56 15.75
N ILE A 247 -21.67 17.95 14.70
CA ILE A 247 -22.24 18.69 13.58
C ILE A 247 -23.60 19.26 14.03
N LEU A 248 -23.75 20.58 13.95
CA LEU A 248 -25.03 21.27 14.21
C LEU A 248 -25.87 21.38 12.95
N LEU A 249 -25.22 21.68 11.82
CA LEU A 249 -25.88 21.86 10.53
C LEU A 249 -24.95 21.34 9.43
N LYS A 250 -25.50 20.73 8.39
CA LYS A 250 -24.75 20.33 7.19
C LYS A 250 -25.53 20.67 5.94
N PHE A 251 -24.83 21.11 4.90
CA PHE A 251 -25.41 21.33 3.58
C PHE A 251 -24.49 20.77 2.51
N LYS A 252 -25.09 19.99 1.61
CA LYS A 252 -24.39 19.34 0.49
C LYS A 252 -24.33 20.33 -0.67
N VAL A 253 -23.11 20.66 -1.11
CA VAL A 253 -22.87 21.55 -2.25
C VAL A 253 -22.73 20.75 -3.54
N SER A 254 -22.20 19.53 -3.45
CA SER A 254 -22.17 18.59 -4.57
C SER A 254 -22.08 17.14 -4.09
N SER A 255 -22.09 16.18 -5.01
CA SER A 255 -21.84 14.77 -4.71
C SER A 255 -20.54 14.52 -3.93
N LYS A 256 -19.53 15.38 -4.09
CA LYS A 256 -18.20 15.25 -3.44
C LYS A 256 -17.90 16.32 -2.40
N LYS A 257 -18.80 17.26 -2.12
CA LYS A 257 -18.55 18.40 -1.21
C LYS A 257 -19.72 18.65 -0.26
N VAL A 258 -19.42 18.66 1.03
CA VAL A 258 -20.35 19.00 2.11
C VAL A 258 -19.71 20.08 2.98
N PHE A 259 -20.49 21.07 3.39
CA PHE A 259 -20.11 21.98 4.45
C PHE A 259 -20.90 21.64 5.70
N ALA A 260 -20.25 21.77 6.86
CA ALA A 260 -20.89 21.56 8.14
C ALA A 260 -20.47 22.64 9.14
N LEU A 261 -21.43 23.08 9.94
CA LEU A 261 -21.16 23.87 11.15
C LEU A 261 -20.92 22.89 12.29
N ILE A 262 -19.71 22.89 12.84
CA ILE A 262 -19.28 22.03 13.92
C ILE A 262 -19.23 22.83 15.22
N LEU A 263 -19.86 22.33 16.27
CA LEU A 263 -19.65 22.81 17.63
C LEU A 263 -18.49 22.03 18.27
N ARG A 264 -17.49 22.75 18.78
CA ARG A 264 -16.43 22.26 19.67
C ARG A 264 -16.84 22.53 21.12
N LYS A 265 -16.91 21.48 21.93
CA LYS A 265 -17.13 21.56 23.38
C LYS A 265 -15.81 21.54 24.15
#